data_AF-A0A523SH84-F1
#
_entry.id   AF-A0A523SH84-F1
#
_cell.length_a   1.000
_cell.length_b   1.000
_cell.length_c   1.000
_cell.angle_alpha   90.00
_cell.angle_beta   90.00
_cell.angle_gamma   90.00
#
_symmetry.space_group_name_H-M   'P 1'
#
loop_
_entity.id
_entity.type
_entity.pdbx_description
1 polymer ?
#
loop_
_entity_poly.entity_id
_entity_poly.type
_entity_poly.pdbx_seq_one_letter_code
_entity_poly.pdbx_strand_id
1 'polypeptide(L)'
;MTIKRIAGPFVLIALIFCLHCKNELQQTNKHNKKPPPFVVIQNETLFVEISDNLQERRKGLMFRDKLGKNQGMIFIFEQENLQSFWMKNTSIPLSIGFINSKKIIVDIQHLKPMSTETHLSRFPCIY
;
A
#
# COMPACT_ATOMS: atom_id res chain seq x y z
N MET A 1 3.61 45.46 -58.80
CA MET A 1 3.77 45.39 -57.33
C MET A 1 3.48 43.96 -56.92
N THR A 2 4.54 43.18 -56.73
CA THR A 2 4.52 41.72 -56.75
C THR A 2 4.23 41.16 -55.36
N ILE A 3 3.05 40.58 -55.17
CA ILE A 3 2.71 39.80 -53.97
C ILE A 3 3.41 38.44 -54.09
N LYS A 4 4.54 38.29 -53.41
CA LYS A 4 5.10 36.99 -53.01
C LYS A 4 4.58 36.70 -51.61
N ARG A 5 3.94 35.54 -51.40
CA ARG A 5 4.17 34.67 -50.23
C ARG A 5 3.25 33.44 -50.24
N ILE A 6 3.80 32.37 -50.83
CA ILE A 6 3.87 30.99 -50.31
C ILE A 6 2.73 30.63 -49.34
N ALA A 7 1.62 30.14 -49.88
CA ALA A 7 0.67 29.28 -49.18
C ALA A 7 0.87 27.86 -49.70
N GLY A 8 1.91 27.18 -49.19
CA GLY A 8 2.17 25.77 -49.48
C GLY A 8 1.50 24.86 -48.44
N PRO A 9 1.23 23.58 -48.77
CA PRO A 9 0.52 22.62 -47.91
C PRO A 9 1.26 22.32 -46.59
N PHE A 10 2.52 22.74 -46.47
CA PHE A 10 3.35 22.62 -45.27
C PHE A 10 2.78 23.34 -44.03
N VAL A 11 2.05 24.45 -44.20
CA VAL A 11 1.47 25.18 -43.05
C VAL A 11 0.31 24.38 -42.42
N LEU A 12 -0.46 23.64 -43.23
CA LEU A 12 -1.57 22.82 -42.74
C LEU A 12 -1.08 21.55 -42.04
N ILE A 13 0.01 20.96 -42.53
CA ILE A 13 0.62 19.75 -41.96
C ILE A 13 1.18 20.00 -40.56
N ALA A 14 1.73 21.19 -40.29
CA ALA A 14 2.23 21.57 -38.97
C ALA A 14 1.13 21.66 -37.90
N LEU A 15 -0.09 22.09 -38.26
CA LEU A 15 -1.24 22.16 -37.35
C LEU A 15 -1.77 20.77 -36.98
N ILE A 16 -1.74 19.82 -37.92
CA ILE A 16 -2.12 18.42 -37.67
C ILE A 16 -1.12 17.75 -36.71
N PHE A 17 0.17 18.04 -36.85
CA PHE A 17 1.20 17.53 -35.93
C PHE A 17 1.05 18.11 -34.51
N CYS A 18 0.69 19.39 -34.37
CA CYS A 18 0.39 19.99 -33.07
C CYS A 18 -0.88 19.43 -32.39
N LEU A 19 -1.87 18.97 -33.18
CA LEU A 19 -3.07 18.31 -32.63
C LEU A 19 -2.80 16.87 -32.17
N HIS A 20 -1.81 16.18 -32.73
CA HIS A 20 -1.42 14.83 -32.27
C HIS A 20 -0.42 14.84 -31.09
N CYS A 21 0.13 15.99 -30.71
CA CYS A 21 1.19 16.08 -29.70
C CYS A 21 0.69 16.51 -28.31
N LYS A 22 -0.44 15.96 -27.86
CA LYS A 22 -0.97 16.21 -26.50
C LYS A 22 -1.40 14.96 -25.74
N ASN A 23 -0.91 13.77 -26.10
CA ASN A 23 -1.28 12.55 -25.40
C ASN A 23 -0.11 11.76 -24.78
N GLU A 24 0.97 12.46 -24.42
CA GLU A 24 2.12 11.87 -23.72
C GLU A 24 2.44 12.58 -22.39
N LEU A 25 1.44 12.75 -21.51
CA LEU A 25 1.69 13.16 -20.10
C LEU A 25 1.05 12.21 -19.07
N GLN A 26 0.60 11.02 -19.46
CA GLN A 26 0.10 10.00 -18.53
C GLN A 26 0.85 8.66 -18.57
N GLN A 27 2.13 8.65 -18.96
CA GLN A 27 2.97 7.45 -18.82
C GLN A 27 4.34 7.71 -18.17
N THR A 28 4.51 8.84 -17.48
CA THR A 28 5.73 9.13 -16.71
C THR A 28 5.56 8.74 -15.23
N ASN A 29 5.23 7.48 -14.90
CA ASN A 29 5.41 6.95 -13.53
C ASN A 29 5.19 5.43 -13.41
N LYS A 30 5.74 4.63 -14.33
CA LYS A 30 5.78 3.16 -14.19
C LYS A 30 7.18 2.57 -13.95
N HIS A 31 8.22 3.39 -13.89
CA HIS A 31 9.63 2.96 -13.84
C HIS A 31 10.43 3.44 -12.61
N ASN A 32 9.80 3.57 -11.44
CA ASN A 32 10.51 3.76 -10.15
C ASN A 32 9.73 3.11 -8.99
N LYS A 33 9.24 1.89 -9.18
CA LYS A 33 8.60 1.15 -8.07
C LYS A 33 9.68 0.45 -7.27
N LYS A 34 10.10 1.06 -6.15
CA LYS A 34 10.85 0.35 -5.09
C LYS A 34 10.10 -0.96 -4.80
N PRO A 35 10.81 -2.10 -4.64
CA PRO A 35 10.15 -3.36 -4.31
C PRO A 35 9.28 -3.16 -3.05
N PRO A 36 8.10 -3.79 -2.98
CA PRO A 36 7.24 -3.68 -1.81
C PRO A 36 8.01 -4.13 -0.56
N PRO A 37 7.80 -3.49 0.60
CA PRO A 37 8.37 -3.96 1.85
C PRO A 37 8.01 -5.42 2.10
N PHE A 38 8.92 -6.16 2.72
CA PHE A 38 8.70 -7.56 3.06
C PHE A 38 9.31 -7.89 4.41
N VAL A 39 8.78 -8.94 5.04
CA VAL A 39 9.33 -9.56 6.23
C VAL A 39 9.56 -11.04 5.96
N VAL A 40 10.59 -11.60 6.59
CA VAL A 40 10.89 -13.03 6.51
C VAL A 40 10.59 -13.64 7.87
N ILE A 41 9.66 -14.59 7.91
CA ILE A 41 9.33 -15.35 9.11
C ILE A 41 9.78 -16.78 8.85
N GLN A 42 10.80 -17.23 9.58
CA GLN A 42 11.48 -18.50 9.33
C GLN A 42 12.01 -18.58 7.88
N ASN A 43 11.34 -19.33 7.00
CA ASN A 43 11.69 -19.49 5.58
C ASN A 43 10.63 -18.91 4.64
N GLU A 44 9.57 -18.29 5.17
CA GLU A 44 8.48 -17.71 4.40
C GLU A 44 8.66 -16.20 4.24
N THR A 45 8.46 -15.70 3.01
CA THR A 45 8.50 -14.26 2.72
C THR A 45 7.08 -13.71 2.63
N LEU A 46 6.78 -12.70 3.45
CA LEU A 46 5.52 -11.97 3.43
C LEU A 46 5.77 -10.55 2.92
N PHE A 47 5.03 -10.15 1.89
CA PHE A 47 5.00 -8.77 1.41
C PHE A 47 4.04 -7.97 2.26
N VAL A 48 4.50 -6.88 2.86
CA VAL A 48 3.73 -6.14 3.86
C VAL A 48 3.54 -4.69 3.46
N GLU A 49 2.34 -4.18 3.73
CA GLU A 49 2.07 -2.75 3.80
C GLU A 49 2.49 -2.23 5.18
N ILE A 50 3.09 -1.05 5.23
CA ILE A 50 3.52 -0.43 6.48
C ILE A 50 2.39 0.47 6.99
N SER A 51 2.10 0.37 8.29
CA SER A 51 1.17 1.26 8.99
C SER A 51 1.88 1.85 10.23
N ASP A 52 2.54 2.98 10.03
CA ASP A 52 3.40 3.61 11.04
C ASP A 52 2.74 4.82 11.75
N ASN A 53 1.65 5.34 11.19
CA ASN A 53 0.89 6.45 11.76
C ASN A 53 -0.50 6.02 12.26
N LEU A 54 -1.07 6.82 13.16
CA LEU A 54 -2.33 6.51 13.82
C LEU A 54 -3.49 6.26 12.85
N GLN A 55 -3.56 7.00 11.74
CA GLN A 55 -4.66 6.87 10.78
C GLN A 55 -4.58 5.56 10.01
N GLU A 56 -3.39 5.20 9.53
CA GLU A 56 -3.14 3.92 8.87
C GLU A 56 -3.38 2.75 9.82
N ARG A 57 -2.87 2.81 11.06
CA ARG A 57 -3.10 1.76 12.06
C ARG A 57 -4.58 1.56 12.36
N ARG A 58 -5.36 2.65 12.49
CA ARG A 58 -6.81 2.58 12.72
C ARG A 58 -7.58 1.98 11.55
N LYS A 59 -7.16 2.29 10.32
CA LYS A 59 -7.77 1.75 9.11
C LYS A 59 -7.42 0.28 8.93
N GLY A 60 -6.17 -0.11 9.17
CA GLY A 60 -5.70 -1.48 9.00
C GLY A 60 -6.10 -2.06 7.64
N LEU A 61 -6.62 -3.29 7.67
CA LEU A 61 -7.15 -4.01 6.50
C LEU A 61 -8.66 -3.87 6.31
N MET A 62 -9.30 -2.84 6.90
CA MET A 62 -10.73 -2.60 6.72
C MET A 62 -11.09 -2.44 5.24
N PHE A 63 -12.29 -2.92 4.88
CA PHE A 63 -12.88 -2.79 3.55
C PHE A 63 -12.09 -3.48 2.41
N ARG A 64 -11.19 -4.42 2.73
CA ARG A 64 -10.52 -5.27 1.76
C ARG A 64 -11.41 -6.45 1.39
N ASP A 65 -11.59 -6.70 0.09
CA ASP A 65 -12.29 -7.90 -0.38
C ASP A 65 -11.41 -9.16 -0.34
N LYS A 66 -10.09 -8.98 -0.50
CA LYS A 66 -9.10 -10.05 -0.52
C LYS A 66 -7.73 -9.61 -0.02
N LEU A 67 -6.96 -10.58 0.44
CA LEU A 67 -5.54 -10.47 0.80
C LEU A 67 -4.81 -11.64 0.15
N GLY A 68 -3.72 -11.38 -0.56
CA GLY A 68 -2.92 -12.44 -1.20
C GLY A 68 -2.29 -13.39 -0.18
N LYS A 69 -1.99 -14.63 -0.59
CA LYS A 69 -1.47 -15.70 0.29
C LYS A 69 -0.23 -15.29 1.10
N ASN A 70 0.65 -14.49 0.52
CA ASN A 70 1.89 -14.00 1.15
C ASN A 70 1.87 -12.49 1.31
N GLN A 71 0.68 -11.92 1.55
CA GLN A 71 0.50 -10.49 1.76
C GLN A 71 0.02 -10.22 3.18
N GLY A 72 0.43 -9.10 3.74
CA GLY A 72 0.02 -8.68 5.06
C GLY A 72 0.20 -7.19 5.28
N MET A 73 0.08 -6.80 6.53
CA MET A 73 0.32 -5.44 6.99
C MET A 73 1.13 -5.52 8.27
N ILE A 74 2.15 -4.68 8.39
CA ILE A 74 2.95 -4.51 9.60
C ILE A 74 2.58 -3.19 10.25
N PHE A 75 2.23 -3.26 11.52
CA PHE A 75 1.96 -2.09 12.34
C PHE A 75 3.27 -1.74 13.05
N ILE A 76 3.67 -0.47 13.07
CA ILE A 76 4.88 -0.03 13.77
C ILE A 76 4.43 0.94 14.85
N PHE A 77 4.83 0.72 16.10
CA PHE A 77 4.51 1.60 17.22
C PHE A 77 5.77 2.34 17.71
N GLU A 78 5.56 3.51 18.31
CA GLU A 78 6.66 4.34 18.83
C GLU A 78 7.28 3.75 20.11
N GLN A 79 6.50 2.98 20.87
CA GLN A 79 6.91 2.41 22.14
C GLN A 79 6.44 0.96 22.24
N GLU A 80 7.27 0.14 22.88
CA GLU A 80 6.93 -1.24 23.21
C GLU A 80 5.94 -1.27 24.37
N ASN A 81 4.71 -1.69 24.10
CA ASN A 81 3.59 -1.67 25.06
C ASN A 81 2.58 -2.77 24.71
N LEU A 82 1.57 -2.96 25.57
CA LEU A 82 0.44 -3.82 25.21
C LEU A 82 -0.35 -3.15 24.07
N GLN A 83 -0.48 -3.85 22.94
CA GLN A 83 -1.21 -3.37 21.78
C GLN A 83 -2.53 -4.12 21.66
N SER A 84 -3.55 -3.44 21.14
CA SER A 84 -4.86 -4.04 20.94
C SER A 84 -5.40 -3.81 19.55
N PHE A 85 -6.09 -4.83 19.04
CA PHE A 85 -6.68 -4.83 17.71
C PHE A 85 -8.11 -5.33 17.73
N TRP A 86 -8.85 -5.03 16.67
CA TRP A 86 -10.21 -5.49 16.43
C TRP A 86 -10.40 -5.78 14.93
N MET A 87 -11.52 -6.39 14.57
CA MET A 87 -11.85 -6.76 13.18
C MET A 87 -13.04 -5.97 12.63
N LYS A 88 -13.34 -4.80 13.21
CA LYS A 88 -14.41 -3.93 12.72
C LYS A 88 -14.22 -3.67 11.23
N ASN A 89 -15.26 -3.89 10.42
CA ASN A 89 -15.23 -3.71 8.96
C ASN A 89 -14.15 -4.51 8.20
N THR A 90 -13.63 -5.60 8.79
CA THR A 90 -12.67 -6.51 8.14
C THR A 90 -13.33 -7.86 7.90
N SER A 91 -13.64 -8.17 6.64
CA SER A 91 -14.35 -9.38 6.22
C SER A 91 -13.44 -10.59 6.07
N ILE A 92 -12.15 -10.37 5.84
CA ILE A 92 -11.15 -11.44 5.65
C ILE A 92 -10.78 -12.02 7.02
N PRO A 93 -10.79 -13.35 7.21
CA PRO A 93 -10.26 -13.96 8.44
C PRO A 93 -8.75 -13.80 8.51
N LEU A 94 -8.25 -13.34 9.66
CA LEU A 94 -6.84 -13.01 9.84
C LEU A 94 -6.28 -13.64 11.11
N SER A 95 -4.97 -13.73 11.15
CA SER A 95 -4.22 -13.93 12.40
C SER A 95 -3.34 -12.72 12.61
N ILE A 96 -3.13 -12.34 13.87
CA ILE A 96 -2.20 -11.28 14.25
C ILE A 96 -1.06 -11.89 15.06
N GLY A 97 0.17 -11.53 14.70
CA GLY A 97 1.38 -11.88 15.43
C GLY A 97 1.98 -10.63 16.05
N PHE A 98 2.11 -10.62 17.37
CA PHE A 98 2.69 -9.50 18.11
C PHE A 98 4.18 -9.74 18.30
N ILE A 99 5.00 -8.72 18.00
CA ILE A 99 6.46 -8.85 17.96
C ILE A 99 7.09 -7.78 18.87
N ASN A 100 8.01 -8.21 19.72
CA ASN A 100 8.74 -7.35 20.63
C ASN A 100 9.91 -6.61 19.95
N SER A 101 10.55 -5.67 20.66
CA SER A 101 11.69 -4.89 20.16
C SER A 101 12.91 -5.74 19.78
N LYS A 102 13.00 -6.96 20.31
CA LYS A 102 14.02 -7.96 19.97
C LYS A 102 13.65 -8.80 18.74
N LYS A 103 12.57 -8.46 18.02
CA LYS A 103 12.05 -9.16 16.83
C LYS A 103 11.61 -10.59 17.11
N ILE A 104 11.15 -10.87 18.33
CA ILE A 104 10.60 -12.17 18.74
C ILE A 104 9.07 -12.07 18.75
N ILE A 105 8.41 -13.05 18.12
CA ILE A 105 6.95 -13.19 18.22
C ILE A 105 6.62 -13.62 19.65
N VAL A 106 5.91 -12.76 20.38
CA VAL A 106 5.55 -13.00 21.78
C VAL A 106 4.12 -13.53 21.94
N ASP A 107 3.27 -13.34 20.94
CA ASP A 107 1.89 -13.81 20.95
C ASP A 107 1.33 -13.93 19.52
N ILE A 108 0.44 -14.89 19.30
CA ILE A 108 -0.28 -15.09 18.04
C ILE A 108 -1.75 -15.35 18.37
N GLN A 109 -2.64 -14.60 17.72
CA GLN A 109 -4.08 -14.73 17.93
C GLN A 109 -4.82 -14.83 16.59
N HIS A 110 -5.84 -15.68 16.55
CA HIS A 110 -6.76 -15.78 15.41
C HIS A 110 -7.94 -14.84 15.62
N LEU A 111 -8.26 -14.05 14.60
CA LEU A 111 -9.24 -12.98 14.69
C LEU A 111 -10.50 -13.31 13.87
N LYS A 112 -11.67 -13.13 14.48
CA LYS A 112 -12.95 -13.39 13.83
C LYS A 112 -13.35 -12.21 12.91
N PRO A 113 -13.70 -12.47 11.64
CA PRO A 113 -14.18 -11.41 10.73
C PRO A 113 -15.33 -10.60 11.32
N MET A 114 -15.34 -9.30 11.00
CA MET A 114 -16.38 -8.34 11.39
C MET A 114 -16.59 -8.18 12.91
N SER A 115 -15.75 -8.78 13.74
CA SER A 115 -15.85 -8.70 15.20
C SER A 115 -15.36 -7.35 15.73
N THR A 116 -16.07 -6.80 16.71
CA THR A 116 -15.61 -5.62 17.49
C THR A 116 -14.99 -6.01 18.83
N GLU A 117 -14.75 -7.30 19.07
CA GLU A 117 -13.99 -7.78 20.22
C GLU A 117 -12.57 -7.24 20.17
N THR A 118 -12.09 -6.76 21.31
CA THR A 118 -10.72 -6.24 21.46
C THR A 118 -9.78 -7.38 21.80
N HIS A 119 -8.80 -7.60 20.93
CA HIS A 119 -7.73 -8.56 21.09
C HIS A 119 -6.47 -7.84 21.61
N LEU A 120 -6.21 -7.97 22.91
CA LEU A 120 -5.03 -7.42 23.56
C LEU A 120 -3.86 -8.41 23.47
N SER A 121 -2.67 -7.93 23.13
CA SER A 121 -1.44 -8.72 23.16
C SER A 121 -1.17 -9.25 24.58
N ARG A 122 -0.73 -10.50 24.72
CA ARG A 122 -0.35 -11.05 26.03
C ARG A 122 0.90 -10.41 26.65
N PHE A 123 1.79 -9.88 25.83
CA PHE A 123 3.05 -9.25 26.26
C PHE A 123 3.30 -7.94 25.49
N PRO A 124 4.13 -7.02 26.03
CA PRO A 124 4.51 -5.81 25.32
C PRO A 124 5.11 -6.11 23.94
N CYS A 125 4.71 -5.33 22.95
CA CYS A 125 5.14 -5.44 21.57
C CYS A 125 5.29 -4.05 20.92
N ILE A 126 6.10 -3.99 19.88
CA ILE A 126 6.35 -2.78 19.07
C ILE A 126 5.94 -2.96 17.60
N TYR A 127 5.71 -4.21 17.18
CA TYR A 127 5.11 -4.55 15.89
C TYR A 127 3.91 -5.51 16.04
#